data_AF-A0A2M7ZRW3-F1
#
_entry.id   AF-A0A2M7ZRW3-F1
#
_cell.length_a   1.000
_cell.length_b   1.000
_cell.length_c   1.000
_cell.angle_alpha   90.00
_cell.angle_beta   90.00
_cell.angle_gamma   90.00
#
_symmetry.space_group_name_H-M   'P 1'
#
loop_
_entity.id
_entity.type
_entity.pdbx_description
1 polymer ?
#
loop_
_entity_poly.entity_id
_entity_poly.type
_entity_poly.pdbx_seq_one_letter_code
_entity_poly.pdbx_strand_id
1 'polypeptide(L)'
;MEAGAGVGLVLILRWFWWRINAWSEISAMITPFVLLPFLRYYEIVFPITLFYLVSITTVVWVVVTFLTKPTDEKVLISFYRKIHPGGILWKKISSNLPEVKSDSGFFAMFVNWLFGVILVYSILFGTGSLLFGNYTELFIYMGAAIISIFIIYKNLSALGWKTVIK
;
A
#
# COMPACT_ATOMS: atom_id res chain seq x y z
N MET A 1 20.31 4.42 3.27
CA MET A 1 19.09 3.66 2.94
C MET A 1 17.80 4.50 3.04
N GLU A 2 17.87 5.80 3.32
CA GLU A 2 16.67 6.66 3.55
C GLU A 2 15.95 7.11 2.27
N ALA A 3 16.65 7.13 1.14
CA ALA A 3 16.12 7.65 -0.13
C ALA A 3 14.97 6.83 -0.74
N GLY A 4 14.76 5.58 -0.30
CA GLY A 4 13.70 4.70 -0.83
C GLY A 4 12.31 4.96 -0.23
N ALA A 5 12.22 5.71 0.88
CA ALA A 5 11.01 5.77 1.69
C ALA A 5 9.80 6.43 1.00
N GLY A 6 10.02 7.32 0.02
CA GLY A 6 8.95 7.98 -0.71
C GLY A 6 8.42 7.20 -1.93
N VAL A 7 9.22 6.30 -2.50
CA VAL A 7 8.91 5.65 -3.79
C VAL A 7 7.85 4.56 -3.63
N GLY A 8 7.89 3.80 -2.53
CA GLY A 8 6.97 2.69 -2.31
C GLY A 8 5.50 3.10 -2.33
N LEU A 9 5.19 4.27 -1.78
CA LEU A 9 3.82 4.78 -1.74
C LEU A 9 3.29 5.09 -3.16
N VAL A 10 4.11 5.70 -4.02
CA VAL A 10 3.73 5.98 -5.41
C VAL A 10 3.48 4.71 -6.20
N LEU A 11 4.34 3.71 -6.03
CA LEU A 11 4.22 2.43 -6.73
C LEU A 11 2.93 1.68 -6.32
N ILE A 12 2.57 1.71 -5.03
CA ILE A 12 1.31 1.12 -4.57
C ILE A 12 0.14 1.90 -5.14
N LEU A 13 0.12 3.23 -5.00
CA LEU A 13 -0.99 4.03 -5.50
C LEU A 13 -1.12 3.97 -7.02
N ARG A 14 -0.06 3.70 -7.78
CA ARG A 14 -0.14 3.55 -9.24
C ARG A 14 -1.15 2.48 -9.66
N TRP A 15 -1.27 1.40 -8.89
CA TRP A 15 -2.27 0.35 -9.14
C TRP A 15 -3.69 0.80 -8.81
N PHE A 16 -3.84 1.63 -7.78
CA PHE A 16 -5.15 2.06 -7.28
C PHE A 16 -5.64 3.38 -7.87
N TRP A 17 -4.77 4.22 -8.44
CA TRP A 17 -5.09 5.57 -8.90
C TRP A 17 -4.60 5.82 -10.33
N TRP A 18 -5.53 5.80 -11.29
CA TRP A 18 -5.27 6.02 -12.72
C TRP A 18 -4.56 7.33 -13.10
N ARG A 19 -4.51 8.32 -12.19
CA ARG A 19 -3.86 9.61 -12.45
C ARG A 19 -2.35 9.56 -12.33
N ILE A 20 -1.82 8.60 -11.56
CA ILE A 20 -0.37 8.47 -11.38
C ILE A 20 0.25 8.07 -12.71
N ASN A 21 1.17 8.90 -13.17
CA ASN A 21 1.88 8.72 -14.43
C ASN A 21 3.38 8.55 -14.17
N ALA A 22 4.16 8.39 -15.25
CA ALA A 22 5.61 8.25 -15.15
C ALA A 22 6.29 9.47 -14.49
N TRP A 23 5.74 10.68 -14.65
CA TRP A 23 6.30 11.89 -14.04
C TRP A 23 6.16 11.88 -12.52
N SER A 24 5.04 11.36 -11.99
CA SER A 24 4.85 11.15 -10.55
C SER A 24 5.94 10.23 -9.99
N GLU A 25 6.24 9.13 -10.67
CA GLU A 25 7.28 8.19 -10.24
C GLU A 25 8.67 8.79 -10.29
N ILE A 26 9.00 9.44 -11.41
CA ILE A 26 10.28 10.12 -11.59
C ILE A 26 10.46 11.20 -10.51
N SER A 27 9.42 11.99 -10.23
CA SER A 27 9.48 13.02 -9.19
C SER A 27 9.68 12.43 -7.79
N ALA A 28 9.04 11.30 -7.48
CA ALA A 28 9.23 10.62 -6.19
C ALA A 28 10.62 10.00 -6.05
N MET A 29 11.23 9.57 -7.15
CA MET A 29 12.60 9.06 -7.16
C MET A 29 13.62 10.20 -7.02
N ILE A 30 13.39 11.35 -7.67
CA ILE A 30 14.32 12.49 -7.67
C ILE A 30 14.25 13.29 -6.36
N THR A 31 13.07 13.44 -5.77
CA THR A 31 12.88 14.32 -4.59
C THR A 31 13.84 13.97 -3.44
N PRO A 32 14.02 12.70 -3.03
CA PRO A 32 14.95 12.37 -1.96
C PRO A 32 16.41 12.70 -2.31
N PHE A 33 16.84 12.58 -3.56
CA PHE A 33 18.21 12.95 -3.96
C PHE A 33 18.48 14.43 -3.82
N VAL A 34 17.48 15.26 -4.07
CA VAL A 34 17.58 16.72 -3.91
C VAL A 34 17.46 17.10 -2.43
N LEU A 35 16.47 16.54 -1.74
CA LEU A 35 16.10 16.93 -0.38
C LEU A 35 17.10 16.45 0.70
N LEU A 36 17.73 15.29 0.51
CA LEU A 36 18.70 14.74 1.47
C LEU A 36 19.90 15.68 1.73
N PRO A 37 20.60 16.21 0.70
CA PRO A 37 21.65 17.22 0.89
C PRO A 37 21.18 18.46 1.65
N PHE A 38 19.98 18.97 1.34
CA PHE A 38 19.42 20.15 2.04
C PHE A 38 19.18 19.84 3.53
N LEU A 39 18.53 18.73 3.85
CA LEU A 39 18.28 18.34 5.25
C LEU A 39 19.59 18.13 6.02
N ARG A 40 20.60 17.54 5.37
CA ARG A 40 21.92 17.33 5.98
C ARG A 40 22.69 18.63 6.21
N TYR A 41 22.51 19.63 5.35
CA TYR A 41 23.07 20.97 5.55
C TYR A 41 22.52 21.64 6.81
N TYR A 42 21.24 21.43 7.13
CA TYR A 42 20.61 21.92 8.37
C TYR A 42 20.84 20.99 9.59
N GLU A 43 21.81 20.08 9.51
CA GLU A 43 22.16 19.13 10.58
C GLU A 43 20.99 18.27 11.09
N ILE A 44 19.99 18.05 10.24
CA ILE A 44 18.83 17.21 10.55
C ILE A 44 19.27 15.75 10.51
N VAL A 45 19.36 15.13 11.69
CA VAL A 45 19.82 13.76 11.88
C VAL A 45 18.68 12.74 11.90
N PHE A 46 19.01 11.52 11.49
CA PHE A 46 18.11 10.37 11.60
C PHE A 46 17.65 10.19 13.06
N PRO A 47 16.35 9.91 13.34
CA PRO A 47 15.30 9.49 12.41
C PRO A 47 14.40 10.63 11.88
N ILE A 48 14.58 11.87 12.33
CA ILE A 48 13.66 12.96 11.97
C ILE A 48 13.68 13.25 10.46
N THR A 49 14.84 13.08 9.82
CA THR A 49 15.06 13.18 8.37
C THR A 49 14.09 12.31 7.58
N LEU A 50 13.76 11.11 8.07
CA LEU A 50 12.86 10.18 7.40
C LEU A 50 11.44 10.75 7.29
N PHE A 51 10.93 11.36 8.35
CA PHE A 51 9.60 11.98 8.34
C PHE A 51 9.54 13.11 7.32
N TYR A 52 10.55 13.99 7.28
CA TYR A 52 10.63 15.06 6.29
C TYR A 52 10.71 14.52 4.86
N LEU A 53 11.55 13.51 4.61
CA LEU A 53 11.68 12.89 3.29
C LEU A 53 10.35 12.31 2.81
N VAL A 54 9.67 11.52 3.64
CA VAL A 54 8.40 10.88 3.27
C VAL A 54 7.32 11.94 3.05
N SER A 55 7.16 12.90 3.97
CA SER A 55 6.15 13.93 3.87
C SER A 55 6.35 14.84 2.65
N ILE A 56 7.56 15.36 2.46
CA ILE A 56 7.84 16.28 1.35
C ILE A 56 7.80 15.54 0.01
N THR A 57 8.39 14.35 -0.08
CA THR A 57 8.32 13.54 -1.31
C THR A 57 6.86 13.24 -1.66
N THR A 58 6.02 12.96 -0.67
CA THR A 58 4.58 12.74 -0.88
C THR A 58 3.91 13.96 -1.48
N VAL A 59 4.16 15.14 -0.93
CA VAL A 59 3.60 16.39 -1.47
C VAL A 59 4.10 16.63 -2.90
N VAL A 60 5.39 16.47 -3.17
CA VAL A 60 5.98 16.75 -4.48
C VAL A 60 5.36 15.86 -5.56
N TRP A 61 5.32 14.54 -5.38
CA TRP A 61 4.78 13.68 -6.42
C TRP A 61 3.27 13.87 -6.61
N VAL A 62 2.52 14.18 -5.54
CA VAL A 62 1.10 14.50 -5.63
C VAL A 62 0.89 15.77 -6.46
N VAL A 63 1.67 16.83 -6.17
CA VAL A 63 1.63 18.08 -6.94
C VAL A 63 1.98 17.83 -8.42
N VAL A 64 3.04 17.07 -8.68
CA VAL A 64 3.43 16.69 -10.05
C VAL A 64 2.31 15.90 -10.74
N THR A 65 1.63 14.99 -10.04
CA THR A 65 0.49 14.22 -10.57
C THR A 65 -0.66 15.12 -11.03
N PHE A 66 -0.91 16.23 -10.33
CA PHE A 66 -1.95 17.18 -10.72
C PHE A 66 -1.52 18.15 -11.82
N LEU A 67 -0.24 18.51 -11.87
CA LEU A 67 0.31 19.42 -12.87
C LEU A 67 0.58 18.74 -14.22
N THR A 68 0.88 17.45 -14.22
CA THR A 68 1.23 16.71 -15.43
C THR A 68 0.00 16.09 -16.08
N LYS A 69 0.07 15.92 -17.41
CA LYS A 69 -1.03 15.31 -18.17
C LYS A 69 -1.21 13.84 -17.74
N PRO A 70 -2.46 13.36 -17.58
CA PRO A 70 -2.70 11.94 -17.33
C PRO A 70 -2.24 11.11 -18.53
N THR A 71 -1.95 9.84 -18.27
CA THR A 71 -1.64 8.84 -19.31
C THR A 71 -2.78 8.76 -20.34
N ASP A 72 -2.45 8.48 -21.60
CA ASP A 72 -3.42 8.35 -22.70
C ASP A 72 -4.57 7.39 -22.30
N GLU A 73 -5.80 7.85 -22.54
CA GLU A 73 -7.01 7.11 -22.23
C GLU A 73 -7.05 5.74 -22.91
N LYS A 74 -6.50 5.60 -24.14
CA LYS A 74 -6.43 4.30 -24.84
C LYS A 74 -5.57 3.29 -24.08
N VAL A 75 -4.46 3.75 -23.50
CA VAL A 75 -3.57 2.90 -22.69
C VAL A 75 -4.27 2.52 -21.39
N LEU A 76 -4.95 3.48 -20.73
CA LEU A 76 -5.71 3.20 -19.51
C LEU A 76 -6.85 2.20 -19.73
N ILE A 77 -7.59 2.32 -20.84
CA ILE A 77 -8.67 1.39 -21.23
C ILE A 77 -8.11 0.00 -21.48
N SER A 78 -7.02 -0.12 -22.26
CA SER A 78 -6.41 -1.43 -22.57
C SER A 78 -5.82 -2.10 -21.33
N PHE A 79 -5.26 -1.31 -20.39
CA PHE A 79 -4.84 -1.79 -19.08
C PHE A 79 -6.03 -2.27 -18.24
N TYR A 80 -7.09 -1.46 -18.14
CA TYR A 80 -8.28 -1.79 -17.37
C TYR A 80 -8.97 -3.06 -17.85
N ARG A 81 -9.06 -3.29 -19.18
CA ARG A 81 -9.61 -4.52 -19.77
C ARG A 81 -8.79 -5.77 -19.48
N LYS A 82 -7.49 -5.64 -19.22
CA LYS A 82 -6.62 -6.79 -18.92
C LYS A 82 -6.62 -7.11 -17.43
N ILE A 83 -6.46 -6.10 -16.60
CA ILE A 83 -6.17 -6.26 -15.17
C ILE A 83 -7.41 -6.11 -14.28
N HIS A 84 -8.49 -5.49 -14.78
CA HIS A 84 -9.73 -5.28 -14.03
C HIS A 84 -9.52 -4.64 -12.64
N PRO A 85 -8.66 -3.61 -12.52
CA PRO A 85 -8.21 -3.12 -11.23
C PRO A 85 -9.40 -2.65 -10.38
N GLY A 86 -9.52 -3.20 -9.17
CA GLY A 86 -10.52 -2.79 -8.20
C GLY A 86 -10.21 -1.41 -7.60
N GLY A 87 -11.24 -0.58 -7.38
CA GLY A 87 -11.12 0.66 -6.60
C GLY A 87 -11.99 1.83 -7.08
N ILE A 88 -12.39 2.69 -6.15
CA ILE A 88 -13.26 3.86 -6.41
C ILE A 88 -12.57 4.87 -7.33
N LEU A 89 -11.24 4.97 -7.25
CA LEU A 89 -10.49 5.96 -8.02
C LEU A 89 -10.52 5.65 -9.53
N TRP A 90 -10.73 4.39 -9.94
CA TRP A 90 -10.89 3.99 -11.34
C TRP A 90 -12.27 4.27 -11.94
N LYS A 91 -13.22 4.80 -11.15
CA LYS A 91 -14.62 5.03 -11.57
C LYS A 91 -14.76 5.82 -12.87
N LYS A 92 -13.86 6.80 -13.11
CA LYS A 92 -13.88 7.61 -14.34
C LYS A 92 -13.66 6.76 -15.61
N ILE A 93 -12.77 5.77 -15.54
CA ILE A 93 -12.46 4.89 -16.67
C ILE A 93 -13.45 3.72 -16.72
N SER A 94 -13.86 3.18 -15.57
CA SER A 94 -14.82 2.07 -15.52
C SER A 94 -16.21 2.46 -16.02
N SER A 95 -16.64 3.72 -15.83
CA SER A 95 -17.90 4.23 -16.36
C SER A 95 -17.97 4.21 -17.90
N ASN A 96 -16.83 4.28 -18.58
CA ASN A 96 -16.75 4.19 -20.04
C ASN A 96 -16.75 2.73 -20.54
N LEU A 97 -16.71 1.74 -19.63
CA LEU A 97 -16.60 0.30 -19.92
C LEU A 97 -17.60 -0.52 -19.08
N PRO A 98 -18.93 -0.36 -19.29
CA PRO A 98 -19.94 -1.09 -18.51
C PRO A 98 -19.89 -2.62 -18.72
N GLU A 99 -19.24 -3.07 -19.79
CA GLU A 99 -19.02 -4.49 -20.11
C GLU A 99 -18.00 -5.18 -19.17
N VAL A 100 -17.15 -4.41 -18.49
CA VAL A 100 -16.05 -4.92 -17.65
C VAL A 100 -16.43 -4.81 -16.17
N LYS A 101 -16.78 -5.93 -15.53
CA LYS A 101 -17.02 -5.95 -14.08
C LYS A 101 -15.69 -5.77 -13.34
N SER A 102 -15.58 -4.69 -12.56
CA SER A 102 -14.47 -4.46 -11.63
C SER A 102 -14.42 -5.57 -10.59
N ASP A 103 -13.21 -5.94 -10.15
CA ASP A 103 -13.05 -6.82 -9.01
C ASP A 103 -13.66 -6.21 -7.75
N SER A 104 -14.46 -7.01 -7.04
CA SER A 104 -15.15 -6.64 -5.81
C SER A 104 -14.49 -7.31 -4.60
N GLY A 105 -14.62 -6.71 -3.42
CA GLY A 105 -14.06 -7.28 -2.19
C GLY A 105 -12.72 -6.68 -1.76
N PHE A 106 -12.33 -5.53 -2.32
CA PHE A 106 -11.10 -4.82 -1.91
C PHE A 106 -11.05 -4.53 -0.40
N PHE A 107 -12.17 -4.15 0.21
CA PHE A 107 -12.26 -3.94 1.65
C PHE A 107 -12.00 -5.22 2.45
N ALA A 108 -12.56 -6.35 2.01
CA ALA A 108 -12.32 -7.63 2.62
C ALA A 108 -10.85 -8.06 2.48
N MET A 109 -10.23 -7.85 1.31
CA MET A 109 -8.80 -8.10 1.12
C MET A 109 -7.92 -7.20 2.00
N PHE A 110 -8.29 -5.93 2.17
CA PHE A 110 -7.59 -5.00 3.07
C PHE A 110 -7.67 -5.44 4.54
N VAL A 111 -8.84 -5.89 4.99
CA VAL A 111 -9.02 -6.47 6.33
C VAL A 111 -8.14 -7.71 6.50
N ASN A 112 -8.11 -8.61 5.50
CA ASN A 112 -7.26 -9.79 5.55
C ASN A 112 -5.76 -9.44 5.60
N TRP A 113 -5.34 -8.42 4.84
CA TRP A 113 -3.97 -7.92 4.90
C TRP A 113 -3.63 -7.37 6.29
N LEU A 114 -4.50 -6.55 6.88
CA LEU A 114 -4.30 -5.98 8.22
C LEU A 114 -4.19 -7.07 9.29
N PHE A 115 -5.11 -8.03 9.30
CA PHE A 115 -5.06 -9.16 10.23
C PHE A 115 -3.89 -10.11 9.92
N GLY A 116 -3.44 -10.19 8.67
CA GLY A 116 -2.21 -10.90 8.32
C GLY A 116 -0.98 -10.26 8.96
N VAL A 117 -0.88 -8.93 8.93
CA VAL A 117 0.19 -8.17 9.61
C VAL A 117 0.14 -8.39 11.12
N ILE A 118 -1.06 -8.29 11.73
CA ILE A 118 -1.25 -8.56 13.17
C ILE A 118 -0.82 -9.98 13.50
N LEU A 119 -1.26 -10.97 12.72
CA LEU A 119 -0.91 -12.38 12.91
C LEU A 119 0.61 -12.59 12.90
N VAL A 120 1.32 -12.05 11.91
CA VAL A 120 2.78 -12.19 11.81
C VAL A 120 3.48 -11.58 13.02
N TYR A 121 3.10 -10.36 13.43
CA TYR A 121 3.68 -9.74 14.62
C TYR A 121 3.31 -10.47 15.91
N SER A 122 2.07 -10.93 16.05
CA SER A 122 1.64 -11.74 17.20
C SER A 122 2.43 -13.04 17.30
N ILE A 123 2.69 -13.74 16.20
CA ILE A 123 3.53 -14.94 16.22
C ILE A 123 4.98 -14.57 16.59
N LEU A 124 5.54 -13.53 15.97
CA LEU A 124 6.92 -13.09 16.22
C LEU A 124 7.15 -12.72 17.70
N PHE A 125 6.31 -11.83 18.25
CA PHE A 125 6.42 -11.40 19.65
C PHE A 125 5.97 -12.48 20.63
N GLY A 126 5.01 -13.33 20.25
CA GLY A 126 4.61 -14.50 21.03
C GLY A 126 5.75 -15.49 21.19
N THR A 127 6.44 -15.84 20.10
CA THR A 127 7.65 -16.69 20.16
C THR A 127 8.74 -16.02 20.98
N GLY A 128 8.96 -14.71 20.84
CA GLY A 128 9.89 -13.96 21.71
C GLY A 128 9.53 -14.08 23.19
N SER A 129 8.25 -13.88 23.54
CA SER A 129 7.76 -13.95 24.92
C SER A 129 7.93 -15.35 25.54
N LEU A 130 7.75 -16.41 24.73
CA LEU A 130 8.01 -17.78 25.13
C LEU A 130 9.48 -17.99 25.50
N LEU A 131 10.40 -17.46 24.71
CA LEU A 131 11.85 -17.57 24.96
C LEU A 131 12.30 -16.82 26.21
N PHE A 132 11.67 -15.67 26.50
CA PHE A 132 11.96 -14.87 27.70
C PHE A 132 11.18 -15.31 28.95
N GLY A 133 10.33 -16.35 28.85
CA GLY A 133 9.55 -16.86 29.99
C GLY A 133 8.38 -15.96 30.41
N ASN A 134 7.99 -14.99 29.60
CA ASN A 134 6.85 -14.11 29.88
C ASN A 134 5.55 -14.74 29.37
N TYR A 135 4.94 -15.58 30.21
CA TYR A 135 3.75 -16.33 29.83
C TYR A 135 2.50 -15.45 29.62
N THR A 136 2.38 -14.32 30.32
CA THR A 136 1.24 -13.41 30.16
C THR A 136 1.22 -12.81 28.76
N GLU A 137 2.35 -12.27 28.31
CA GLU A 137 2.49 -11.71 26.96
C GLU A 137 2.28 -12.79 25.89
N LEU A 138 2.82 -13.99 26.11
CA LEU A 138 2.59 -15.14 25.24
C LEU A 138 1.09 -15.41 25.01
N PHE A 139 0.29 -15.49 26.08
CA PHE A 139 -1.14 -15.77 25.94
C PHE A 139 -1.88 -14.64 25.21
N ILE A 140 -1.51 -13.38 25.44
CA ILE A 140 -2.09 -12.23 24.74
C ILE A 140 -1.79 -12.32 23.24
N TYR A 141 -0.53 -12.55 22.88
CA TYR A 141 -0.12 -12.67 21.47
C TYR A 141 -0.73 -13.89 20.79
N MET A 142 -0.80 -15.04 21.46
CA MET A 142 -1.46 -16.23 20.92
C MET A 142 -2.97 -16.03 20.73
N GLY A 143 -3.64 -15.34 21.66
CA GLY A 143 -5.04 -14.96 21.52
C GLY A 143 -5.27 -14.07 20.29
N ALA A 144 -4.44 -13.04 20.12
CA ALA A 144 -4.48 -12.15 18.96
C ALA A 144 -4.22 -12.88 17.63
N ALA A 145 -3.30 -13.84 17.62
CA ALA A 145 -3.03 -14.70 16.46
C ALA A 145 -4.25 -15.54 16.08
N ILE A 146 -4.89 -16.20 17.04
CA ILE A 146 -6.08 -17.04 16.81
C ILE A 146 -7.24 -16.18 16.27
N ILE A 147 -7.49 -15.01 16.86
CA ILE A 147 -8.52 -14.07 16.39
C ILE A 147 -8.24 -13.65 14.94
N SER A 148 -6.99 -13.33 14.63
CA SER A 148 -6.57 -12.93 13.28
C SER A 148 -6.80 -14.03 12.26
N ILE A 149 -6.42 -15.28 12.58
CA ILE A 149 -6.67 -16.46 11.74
C ILE A 149 -8.17 -16.64 11.51
N PHE A 150 -8.98 -16.56 12.57
CA PHE A 150 -10.43 -16.74 12.47
C PHE A 150 -11.08 -15.70 11.55
N ILE A 151 -10.69 -14.43 11.69
CA ILE A 151 -11.23 -13.33 10.86
C ILE A 151 -10.83 -13.53 9.39
N ILE A 152 -9.55 -13.85 9.12
CA ILE A 152 -9.07 -14.11 7.76
C ILE A 152 -9.84 -15.28 7.13
N TYR A 153 -9.97 -16.39 7.86
CA TYR A 153 -10.67 -17.58 7.39
C TYR A 153 -12.14 -17.30 7.09
N LYS A 154 -12.85 -16.62 7.99
CA LYS A 154 -14.26 -16.24 7.80
C LYS A 154 -14.44 -15.32 6.59
N ASN A 155 -13.54 -14.37 6.41
CA ASN A 155 -13.64 -13.39 5.33
C ASN A 155 -13.32 -14.01 3.96
N LEU A 156 -12.30 -14.87 3.89
CA LEU A 156 -11.96 -15.61 2.67
C LEU A 156 -13.03 -16.63 2.27
N SER A 157 -13.64 -17.31 3.25
CA SER A 157 -14.75 -18.25 2.99
C SER A 157 -16.01 -17.52 2.50
N ALA A 158 -16.28 -16.31 2.99
CA ALA A 158 -17.40 -15.49 2.54
C ALA A 158 -17.21 -14.93 1.10
N LEU A 159 -15.97 -14.66 0.69
CA LEU A 159 -15.67 -14.17 -0.67
C LEU A 159 -15.84 -15.26 -1.75
N GLY A 160 -15.92 -16.53 -1.36
CA GLY A 160 -15.99 -17.69 -2.25
C GLY A 160 -14.66 -17.91 -2.98
N TRP A 161 -14.03 -19.08 -2.83
CA TRP A 161 -12.72 -19.40 -3.42
C TRP A 161 -12.63 -19.28 -4.96
N LYS A 162 -13.73 -19.03 -5.67
CA LYS A 162 -13.76 -18.86 -7.13
C LYS A 162 -13.25 -17.50 -7.63
N THR A 163 -13.21 -16.46 -6.79
CA THR A 163 -12.66 -15.13 -7.13
C THR A 163 -11.18 -14.98 -6.75
N VAL A 164 -10.65 -15.85 -5.89
CA VAL A 164 -9.27 -15.78 -5.39
C VAL A 164 -8.27 -16.51 -6.33
N ILE A 165 -8.75 -17.39 -7.20
CA ILE A 165 -7.94 -18.24 -8.10
C ILE A 165 -8.17 -17.85 -9.58
N LYS A 166 -8.55 -16.60 -9.87
CA LYS A 166 -8.70 -16.14 -11.27
C LYS A 166 -7.42 -15.55 -11.83
#